data_AF-A0A1B6JTQ9-F1
#
_entry.id   AF-A0A1B6JTQ9-F1
#
_cell.length_a   1.000
_cell.length_b   1.000
_cell.length_c   1.000
_cell.angle_alpha   90.00
_cell.angle_beta   90.00
_cell.angle_gamma   90.00
#
_symmetry.space_group_name_H-M   'P 1'
#
loop_
_entity.id
_entity.type
_entity.pdbx_description
1 polymer ?
#
loop_
_entity_poly.entity_id
_entity_poly.type
_entity_poly.pdbx_seq_one_letter_code
_entity_poly.pdbx_strand_id
1 'polypeptide(L)'
;ILGACDVTDEHSEIIKTADDYLWLKLCQVRDSDTSTSDCMTYSLLQTLVLEEYGEQHYSAKEQPHVYFQLLFLTGQWEAAIDFLMRTDRLAVHGAHIAIVLHEVGLLAIPANNVKAPLLFVDPADPKPMHRINLVRLVMIYVQKFECHNIYEALHYYYCLRNIKSSEGDDMFPICVCNLLMETRAFDYVLGTLEPDGCKIPGLIDQFKGNKADREAVTERVADEAEQRGEYEIAIKLYDLIGMHEE
;
A
#
# COMPACT_ATOMS: atom_id res chain seq x y z
N ILE A 1 23.82 26.81 12.06
CA ILE A 1 22.84 26.83 10.94
C ILE A 1 23.46 27.29 9.62
N LEU A 2 23.78 28.58 9.42
CA LEU A 2 24.26 29.10 8.10
C LEU A 2 25.48 28.35 7.55
N GLY A 3 26.45 28.03 8.42
CA GLY A 3 27.66 27.30 8.03
C GLY A 3 27.58 25.78 8.11
N ALA A 4 26.45 25.20 8.55
CA ALA A 4 26.32 23.76 8.86
C ALA A 4 27.46 23.16 9.72
N CYS A 5 28.06 23.97 10.59
CA CYS A 5 29.08 23.50 11.53
C CYS A 5 28.45 22.79 12.74
N ASP A 6 29.24 21.92 13.38
CA ASP A 6 28.89 21.22 14.63
C ASP A 6 27.53 20.52 14.56
N VAL A 7 27.40 19.57 13.63
CA VAL A 7 26.15 18.82 13.39
C VAL A 7 25.75 17.92 14.55
N THR A 8 26.67 17.67 15.48
CA THR A 8 26.48 16.89 16.71
C THR A 8 25.81 17.69 17.83
N ASP A 9 25.94 19.02 17.84
CA ASP A 9 25.26 19.84 18.85
C ASP A 9 23.73 19.82 18.63
N GLU A 10 23.00 19.57 19.72
CA GLU A 10 21.55 19.54 19.76
C GLU A 10 20.96 20.92 20.12
N HIS A 11 21.79 21.88 20.53
CA HIS A 11 21.39 23.23 20.91
C HIS A 11 20.22 23.24 21.92
N SER A 12 20.30 22.39 22.94
CA SER A 12 19.22 22.08 23.90
C SER A 12 18.69 23.31 24.67
N GLU A 13 19.46 24.40 24.71
CA GLU A 13 19.05 25.67 25.31
C GLU A 13 17.90 26.34 24.54
N ILE A 14 17.84 26.14 23.22
CA ILE A 14 16.91 26.80 22.29
C ILE A 14 15.94 25.81 21.64
N ILE A 15 16.42 24.61 21.31
CA ILE A 15 15.60 23.54 20.72
C ILE A 15 14.76 22.90 21.82
N LYS A 16 13.44 23.11 21.77
CA LYS A 16 12.50 22.64 22.81
C LYS A 16 11.47 21.65 22.29
N THR A 17 11.18 21.65 21.00
CA THR A 17 10.18 20.77 20.38
C THR A 17 10.80 19.87 19.31
N ALA A 18 10.08 18.80 18.96
CA ALA A 18 10.45 17.93 17.84
C ALA A 18 10.50 18.68 16.51
N ASP A 19 9.63 19.69 16.33
CA ASP A 19 9.60 20.54 15.14
C ASP A 19 10.83 21.47 15.06
N ASP A 20 11.23 22.08 16.18
CA ASP A 20 12.47 22.89 16.25
C ASP A 20 13.68 22.03 15.89
N TYR A 21 13.74 20.82 16.46
CA TYR A 21 14.79 19.85 16.20
C TYR A 21 14.86 19.48 14.72
N LEU A 22 13.71 19.09 14.15
CA LEU A 22 13.65 18.68 12.75
C LEU A 22 14.01 19.83 11.81
N TRP A 23 13.49 21.03 12.07
CA TRP A 23 13.83 22.23 11.30
C TRP A 23 15.35 22.49 11.32
N LEU A 24 15.97 22.45 12.51
CA LEU A 24 17.41 22.65 12.66
C LEU A 24 18.20 21.62 11.84
N LYS A 25 17.89 20.33 12.00
CA LYS A 25 18.62 19.25 11.31
C LYS A 25 18.44 19.33 9.79
N LEU A 26 17.22 19.59 9.29
CA LEU A 26 16.98 19.82 7.87
C LEU A 26 17.77 21.01 7.33
N CYS A 27 17.89 22.11 8.10
CA CYS A 27 18.74 23.25 7.69
C CYS A 27 20.24 22.90 7.64
N GLN A 28 20.68 21.86 8.34
CA GLN A 28 22.07 21.38 8.35
C GLN A 28 22.36 20.36 7.26
N VAL A 29 21.34 19.74 6.62
CA VAL A 29 21.54 18.75 5.57
C VAL A 29 22.32 19.33 4.38
N ARG A 30 23.34 18.61 3.90
CA ARG A 30 24.07 18.89 2.65
C ARG A 30 24.30 17.60 1.86
N ASP A 31 24.58 17.75 0.57
CA ASP A 31 24.90 16.64 -0.33
C ASP A 31 26.29 16.05 -0.02
N SER A 32 26.46 14.76 -0.23
CA SER A 32 27.68 14.00 0.11
C SER A 32 28.92 14.39 -0.70
N ASP A 33 28.78 15.23 -1.74
CA ASP A 33 29.89 15.66 -2.59
C ASP A 33 30.86 16.61 -1.88
N THR A 34 30.49 17.13 -0.70
CA THR A 34 31.40 17.87 0.17
C THR A 34 32.27 16.90 0.97
N SER A 35 33.56 16.85 0.65
CA SER A 35 34.62 15.96 1.16
C SER A 35 34.99 16.10 2.66
N THR A 36 34.05 16.50 3.51
CA THR A 36 34.25 16.69 4.95
C THR A 36 33.46 15.64 5.73
N SER A 37 34.13 14.89 6.60
CA SER A 37 33.54 13.81 7.42
C SER A 37 32.43 14.26 8.37
N ASP A 38 32.31 15.57 8.62
CA ASP A 38 31.45 16.14 9.67
C ASP A 38 30.19 16.78 9.08
N CYS A 39 29.63 16.16 8.03
CA CYS A 39 28.48 16.68 7.30
C CYS A 39 27.21 15.88 7.62
N MET A 40 26.12 16.58 7.92
CA MET A 40 24.80 15.96 8.03
C MET A 40 24.27 15.67 6.63
N THR A 41 24.16 14.39 6.24
CA THR A 41 23.49 13.99 5.00
C THR A 41 22.02 13.68 5.25
N TYR A 42 21.22 13.66 4.19
CA TYR A 42 19.80 13.29 4.32
C TYR A 42 19.64 11.84 4.81
N SER A 43 20.44 10.91 4.29
CA SER A 43 20.44 9.51 4.74
C SER A 43 20.83 9.38 6.21
N LEU A 44 21.82 10.15 6.67
CA LEU A 44 22.21 10.15 8.08
C LEU A 44 21.07 10.66 8.96
N LEU A 45 20.39 11.74 8.57
CA LEU A 45 19.23 12.24 9.31
C LEU A 45 18.11 11.20 9.38
N GLN A 46 17.81 10.53 8.26
CA GLN A 46 16.83 9.44 8.23
C GLN A 46 17.22 8.31 9.18
N THR A 47 18.48 7.86 9.16
CA THR A 47 19.01 6.81 10.05
C THR A 47 18.90 7.24 11.52
N LEU A 48 19.25 8.48 11.85
CA LEU A 48 19.11 8.99 13.21
C LEU A 48 17.66 8.91 13.69
N VAL A 49 16.70 9.37 12.88
CA VAL A 49 15.28 9.37 13.25
C VAL A 49 14.73 7.96 13.41
N LEU A 50 15.04 7.05 12.49
CA LEU A 50 14.43 5.72 12.41
C LEU A 50 15.13 4.66 13.26
N GLU A 51 16.46 4.63 13.23
CA GLU A 51 17.25 3.55 13.85
C GLU A 51 17.81 3.95 15.22
N GLU A 52 18.41 5.14 15.34
CA GLU A 52 19.11 5.55 16.57
C GLU A 52 18.16 6.09 17.64
N TYR A 53 17.26 7.00 17.28
CA TYR A 53 16.23 7.51 18.19
C TYR A 53 15.06 6.54 18.27
N GLY A 54 14.43 6.27 17.11
CA GLY A 54 13.33 5.33 16.97
C GLY A 54 12.14 5.60 17.89
N GLU A 55 11.24 4.62 17.99
CA GLU A 55 9.96 4.76 18.71
C GLU A 55 10.10 5.03 20.22
N GLN A 56 11.16 4.52 20.85
CA GLN A 56 11.36 4.65 22.29
C GLN A 56 11.74 6.07 22.68
N HIS A 57 12.65 6.70 21.94
CA HIS A 57 13.08 8.07 22.18
C HIS A 57 11.92 9.06 22.08
N TYR A 58 11.03 8.86 21.11
CA TYR A 58 9.90 9.76 20.87
C TYR A 58 8.63 9.38 21.66
N SER A 59 8.70 8.44 22.60
CA SER A 59 7.54 7.93 23.34
C SER A 59 6.36 7.62 22.42
N ALA A 60 6.61 6.95 21.29
CA ALA A 60 5.67 6.85 20.17
C ALA A 60 4.31 6.21 20.53
N LYS A 61 4.25 5.41 21.61
CA LYS A 61 2.99 4.88 22.16
C LYS A 61 2.10 5.95 22.76
N GLU A 62 2.69 6.94 23.42
CA GLU A 62 2.00 8.05 24.09
C GLU A 62 1.75 9.20 23.11
N GLN A 63 2.70 9.43 22.19
CA GLN A 63 2.67 10.54 21.22
C GLN A 63 2.86 10.03 19.77
N PRO A 64 1.95 9.19 19.25
CA PRO A 64 2.12 8.57 17.93
C PRO A 64 2.17 9.60 16.79
N HIS A 65 1.52 10.76 16.95
CA HIS A 65 1.52 11.82 15.96
C HIS A 65 2.90 12.46 15.78
N VAL A 66 3.67 12.64 16.86
CA VAL A 66 5.02 13.24 16.80
C VAL A 66 5.96 12.33 16.02
N TYR A 67 5.98 11.04 16.35
CA TYR A 67 6.86 10.10 15.66
C TYR A 67 6.47 9.92 14.19
N PHE A 68 5.16 9.80 13.90
CA PHE A 68 4.68 9.78 12.52
C PHE A 68 5.11 11.03 11.75
N GLN A 69 4.94 12.22 12.33
CA GLN A 69 5.31 13.49 11.69
C GLN A 69 6.81 13.54 11.38
N LEU A 70 7.67 13.10 12.30
CA LEU A 70 9.11 13.04 12.07
C LEU A 70 9.48 12.10 10.92
N LEU A 71 8.94 10.88 10.90
CA LEU A 71 9.17 9.94 9.79
C LEU A 71 8.66 10.50 8.46
N PHE A 72 7.45 11.06 8.45
CA PHE A 72 6.78 11.52 7.25
C PHE A 72 7.48 12.76 6.64
N LEU A 73 7.87 13.72 7.48
CA LEU A 73 8.57 14.94 7.04
C LEU A 73 10.04 14.69 6.66
N THR A 74 10.63 13.60 7.12
CA THR A 74 11.96 13.13 6.66
C THR A 74 11.86 12.14 5.51
N GLY A 75 10.70 12.04 4.85
CA GLY A 75 10.51 11.22 3.65
C GLY A 75 10.60 9.71 3.85
N GLN A 76 10.49 9.23 5.10
CA GLN A 76 10.53 7.82 5.45
C GLN A 76 9.11 7.23 5.42
N TRP A 77 8.44 7.37 4.28
CA TRP A 77 7.01 7.16 4.15
C TRP A 77 6.58 5.73 4.45
N GLU A 78 7.35 4.74 4.00
CA GLU A 78 7.07 3.33 4.20
C GLU A 78 7.11 2.96 5.69
N ALA A 79 8.12 3.46 6.41
CA ALA A 79 8.22 3.28 7.86
C ALA A 79 7.10 4.03 8.60
N ALA A 80 6.75 5.24 8.16
CA ALA A 80 5.64 6.02 8.73
C ALA A 80 4.30 5.31 8.57
N ILE A 81 4.03 4.75 7.39
CA ILE A 81 2.83 3.98 7.08
C ILE A 81 2.78 2.71 7.93
N ASP A 82 3.86 1.94 7.98
CA ASP A 82 3.93 0.72 8.79
C ASP A 82 3.64 1.03 10.27
N PHE A 83 4.22 2.11 10.80
CA PHE A 83 3.94 2.57 12.16
C PHE A 83 2.43 2.85 12.40
N LEU A 84 1.75 3.53 11.47
CA LEU A 84 0.30 3.76 11.58
C LEU A 84 -0.51 2.47 11.50
N MET A 85 -0.11 1.52 10.64
CA MET A 85 -0.80 0.26 10.44
C MET A 85 -0.80 -0.64 11.68
N ARG A 86 0.18 -0.48 12.59
CA ARG A 86 0.27 -1.27 13.83
C ARG A 86 -0.80 -0.92 14.88
N THR A 87 -1.49 0.22 14.73
CA THR A 87 -2.53 0.67 15.66
C THR A 87 -3.87 0.74 14.97
N ASP A 88 -4.86 -0.03 15.42
CA ASP A 88 -6.18 -0.13 14.75
C ASP A 88 -6.85 1.23 14.49
N ARG A 89 -6.79 2.15 15.46
CA ARG A 89 -7.37 3.50 15.32
C ARG A 89 -6.70 4.31 14.21
N LEU A 90 -5.43 4.05 13.90
CA LEU A 90 -4.63 4.80 12.93
C LEU A 90 -4.46 4.08 11.59
N ALA A 91 -4.76 2.78 11.54
CA ALA A 91 -4.61 1.96 10.33
C ALA A 91 -5.42 2.50 9.14
N VAL A 92 -6.58 3.12 9.39
CA VAL A 92 -7.34 3.81 8.34
C VAL A 92 -6.51 4.91 7.67
N HIS A 93 -5.77 5.71 8.44
CA HIS A 93 -4.90 6.74 7.87
C HIS A 93 -3.73 6.11 7.12
N GLY A 94 -3.10 5.07 7.68
CA GLY A 94 -2.03 4.32 7.03
C GLY A 94 -2.43 3.79 5.66
N ALA A 95 -3.61 3.15 5.56
CA ALA A 95 -4.14 2.62 4.30
C ALA A 95 -4.38 3.69 3.24
N HIS A 96 -5.08 4.78 3.61
CA HIS A 96 -5.38 5.85 2.65
C HIS A 96 -4.12 6.60 2.21
N ILE A 97 -3.19 6.89 3.13
CA ILE A 97 -1.93 7.55 2.81
C ILE A 97 -1.09 6.68 1.87
N ALA A 98 -1.01 5.36 2.13
CA ALA A 98 -0.30 4.43 1.26
C ALA A 98 -0.86 4.41 -0.15
N ILE A 99 -2.20 4.33 -0.29
CA ILE A 99 -2.86 4.37 -1.60
C ILE A 99 -2.55 5.68 -2.33
N VAL A 100 -2.66 6.83 -1.66
CA VAL A 100 -2.37 8.14 -2.27
C VAL A 100 -0.91 8.24 -2.71
N LEU A 101 0.04 7.85 -1.86
CA LEU A 101 1.47 7.90 -2.19
C LEU A 101 1.83 6.95 -3.34
N HIS A 102 1.16 5.81 -3.45
CA HIS A 102 1.32 4.90 -4.57
C HIS A 102 0.82 5.52 -5.88
N GLU A 103 -0.39 6.11 -5.89
CA GLU A 103 -0.97 6.74 -7.08
C GLU A 103 -0.14 7.93 -7.58
N VAL A 104 0.57 8.65 -6.71
CA VAL A 104 1.50 9.73 -7.11
C VAL A 104 2.94 9.25 -7.38
N GLY A 105 3.22 7.94 -7.30
CA GLY A 105 4.53 7.37 -7.60
C GLY A 105 5.63 7.64 -6.57
N LEU A 106 5.24 7.95 -5.33
CA LEU A 106 6.17 8.24 -4.23
C LEU A 106 6.45 7.01 -3.34
N LEU A 107 5.60 5.99 -3.40
CA LEU A 107 5.72 4.82 -2.53
C LEU A 107 6.61 3.73 -3.14
N ALA A 108 7.69 3.35 -2.44
CA ALA A 108 8.52 2.23 -2.82
C ALA A 108 7.86 0.90 -2.43
N ILE A 109 7.59 0.04 -3.43
CA ILE A 109 7.02 -1.29 -3.25
C ILE A 109 8.04 -2.39 -3.59
N PRO A 110 8.00 -3.57 -2.95
CA PRO A 110 8.82 -4.72 -3.33
C PRO A 110 8.51 -5.13 -4.78
N ALA A 111 9.52 -5.15 -5.65
CA ALA A 111 9.32 -5.49 -7.06
C ALA A 111 8.86 -6.94 -7.20
N ASN A 112 7.65 -7.15 -7.78
CA ASN A 112 7.05 -8.45 -8.07
C ASN A 112 7.06 -9.46 -6.90
N ASN A 113 7.15 -8.99 -5.66
CA ASN A 113 7.22 -9.83 -4.48
C ASN A 113 6.06 -9.53 -3.53
N VAL A 114 4.87 -9.93 -3.96
CA VAL A 114 3.64 -9.80 -3.17
C VAL A 114 3.65 -10.65 -1.89
N LYS A 115 4.57 -11.61 -1.79
CA LYS A 115 4.79 -12.46 -0.60
C LYS A 115 5.73 -11.82 0.43
N ALA A 116 6.33 -10.67 0.14
CA ALA A 116 7.18 -9.93 1.07
C ALA A 116 6.41 -9.57 2.37
N PRO A 117 7.11 -9.40 3.50
CA PRO A 117 6.52 -8.83 4.71
C PRO A 117 5.92 -7.44 4.45
N LEU A 118 5.10 -6.94 5.39
CA LEU A 118 4.45 -5.63 5.24
C LEU A 118 5.47 -4.52 5.02
N LEU A 119 6.50 -4.46 5.87
CA LEU A 119 7.67 -3.61 5.71
C LEU A 119 8.86 -4.49 5.32
N PHE A 120 9.55 -4.12 4.24
CA PHE A 120 10.63 -4.89 3.64
C PHE A 120 11.87 -4.02 3.47
N VAL A 121 13.04 -4.57 3.80
CA VAL A 121 14.33 -3.93 3.57
C VAL A 121 15.03 -4.67 2.45
N ASP A 122 15.17 -4.04 1.28
CA ASP A 122 15.91 -4.62 0.17
C ASP A 122 17.41 -4.40 0.39
N PRO A 123 18.25 -5.46 0.41
CA PRO A 123 19.70 -5.30 0.53
C PRO A 123 20.35 -4.47 -0.58
N ALA A 124 19.67 -4.30 -1.73
CA ALA A 124 20.14 -3.47 -2.83
C ALA A 124 19.81 -1.97 -2.65
N ASP A 125 18.92 -1.62 -1.73
CA ASP A 125 18.53 -0.22 -1.50
C ASP A 125 19.55 0.53 -0.62
N PRO A 126 19.70 1.85 -0.81
CA PRO A 126 20.52 2.67 0.08
C PRO A 126 19.92 2.71 1.48
N LYS A 127 20.75 2.55 2.51
CA LYS A 127 20.27 2.68 3.90
C LYS A 127 19.83 4.12 4.21
N PRO A 128 18.76 4.34 5.01
CA PRO A 128 17.93 3.34 5.71
C PRO A 128 16.59 3.08 4.97
N MET A 129 16.61 3.05 3.64
CA MET A 129 15.40 2.93 2.83
C MET A 129 14.64 1.62 3.11
N HIS A 130 13.32 1.75 3.24
CA HIS A 130 12.39 0.63 3.34
C HIS A 130 11.43 0.64 2.15
N ARG A 131 10.82 -0.51 1.89
CA ARG A 131 9.71 -0.69 0.95
C ARG A 131 8.49 -1.21 1.69
N ILE A 132 7.29 -0.81 1.28
CA ILE A 132 6.04 -1.30 1.85
C ILE A 132 5.30 -2.20 0.85
N ASN A 133 4.86 -3.37 1.30
CA ASN A 133 4.02 -4.26 0.50
C ASN A 133 2.58 -3.73 0.50
N LEU A 134 2.24 -2.90 -0.48
CA LEU A 134 0.92 -2.28 -0.61
C LEU A 134 -0.22 -3.30 -0.73
N VAL A 135 0.00 -4.40 -1.47
CA VAL A 135 -0.99 -5.48 -1.63
C VAL A 135 -1.34 -6.05 -0.26
N ARG A 136 -0.33 -6.44 0.51
CA ARG A 136 -0.51 -6.98 1.86
C ARG A 136 -1.16 -5.97 2.80
N LEU A 137 -0.77 -4.69 2.69
CA LEU A 137 -1.34 -3.62 3.48
C LEU A 137 -2.85 -3.50 3.25
N VAL A 138 -3.26 -3.41 1.98
CA VAL A 138 -4.67 -3.30 1.60
C VAL A 138 -5.45 -4.54 2.05
N MET A 139 -4.92 -5.74 1.85
CA MET A 139 -5.57 -6.97 2.31
C MET A 139 -5.78 -6.99 3.83
N ILE A 140 -4.76 -6.65 4.63
CA ILE A 140 -4.89 -6.58 6.10
C ILE A 140 -5.97 -5.57 6.52
N TYR A 141 -6.05 -4.44 5.82
CA TYR A 141 -7.04 -3.41 6.11
C TYR A 141 -8.47 -3.84 5.74
N VAL A 142 -8.65 -4.41 4.55
CA VAL A 142 -9.94 -4.81 3.97
C VAL A 142 -10.53 -6.04 4.65
N GLN A 143 -9.70 -6.98 5.13
CA GLN A 143 -10.12 -8.19 5.84
C GLN A 143 -11.05 -7.92 7.03
N LYS A 144 -10.99 -6.71 7.62
CA LYS A 144 -11.85 -6.31 8.74
C LYS A 144 -13.33 -6.18 8.37
N PHE A 145 -13.65 -5.99 7.09
CA PHE A 145 -15.02 -5.70 6.65
C PHE A 145 -15.44 -6.39 5.34
N GLU A 146 -14.54 -7.06 4.61
CA GLU A 146 -14.81 -7.55 3.25
C GLU A 146 -16.02 -8.48 3.13
N CYS A 147 -16.28 -9.32 4.12
CA CYS A 147 -17.45 -10.21 4.13
C CYS A 147 -18.78 -9.48 4.40
N HIS A 148 -18.73 -8.28 4.99
CA HIS A 148 -19.92 -7.50 5.35
C HIS A 148 -20.17 -6.31 4.42
N ASN A 149 -19.12 -5.81 3.76
CA ASN A 149 -19.18 -4.66 2.86
C ASN A 149 -18.31 -4.91 1.62
N ILE A 150 -18.82 -5.78 0.74
CA ILE A 150 -18.20 -6.15 -0.53
C ILE A 150 -18.00 -4.91 -1.42
N TYR A 151 -18.96 -3.98 -1.41
CA TYR A 151 -18.89 -2.75 -2.18
C TYR A 151 -17.62 -1.95 -1.88
N GLU A 152 -17.34 -1.74 -0.59
CA GLU A 152 -16.16 -0.98 -0.16
C GLU A 152 -14.88 -1.78 -0.41
N ALA A 153 -14.88 -3.10 -0.14
CA ALA A 153 -13.72 -3.96 -0.40
C ALA A 153 -13.27 -3.90 -1.86
N LEU A 154 -14.22 -3.92 -2.81
CA LEU A 154 -13.92 -3.78 -4.24
C LEU A 154 -13.20 -2.47 -4.58
N HIS A 155 -13.56 -1.36 -3.94
CA HIS A 155 -12.89 -0.07 -4.20
C HIS A 155 -11.44 -0.08 -3.73
N TYR A 156 -11.16 -0.71 -2.58
CA TYR A 156 -9.79 -0.88 -2.11
C TYR A 156 -8.99 -1.82 -3.01
N TYR A 157 -9.57 -2.94 -3.45
CA TYR A 157 -8.90 -3.84 -4.38
C TYR A 157 -8.65 -3.19 -5.75
N TYR A 158 -9.52 -2.30 -6.21
CA TYR A 158 -9.30 -1.53 -7.43
C TYR A 158 -8.05 -0.64 -7.36
N CYS A 159 -7.65 -0.20 -6.17
CA CYS A 159 -6.38 0.52 -5.96
C CYS A 159 -5.13 -0.36 -6.17
N LEU A 160 -5.29 -1.69 -6.28
CA LEU A 160 -4.20 -2.63 -6.56
C LEU A 160 -4.04 -2.97 -8.05
N ARG A 161 -4.86 -2.35 -8.93
CA ARG A 161 -4.74 -2.49 -10.38
C ARG A 161 -3.32 -2.13 -10.85
N ASN A 162 -2.82 -2.84 -11.85
CA ASN A 162 -1.46 -2.72 -12.41
C ASN A 162 -0.33 -3.22 -11.51
N ILE A 163 -0.59 -3.58 -10.25
CA ILE A 163 0.41 -4.27 -9.42
C ILE A 163 0.41 -5.74 -9.82
N LYS A 164 1.58 -6.26 -10.19
CA LYS A 164 1.71 -7.63 -10.66
C LYS A 164 2.17 -8.57 -9.56
N SER A 165 1.63 -9.79 -9.58
CA SER A 165 2.08 -10.92 -8.78
C SER A 165 3.47 -11.37 -9.26
N SER A 166 4.08 -12.31 -8.53
CA SER A 166 5.31 -12.96 -8.96
C SER A 166 5.17 -13.72 -10.29
N GLU A 167 3.95 -14.07 -10.67
CA GLU A 167 3.59 -14.80 -11.88
C GLU A 167 3.21 -13.84 -13.04
N GLY A 168 3.18 -12.53 -12.78
CA GLY A 168 2.85 -11.50 -13.78
C GLY A 168 1.37 -11.12 -13.82
N ASP A 169 0.54 -11.78 -13.03
CA ASP A 169 -0.90 -11.53 -12.95
C ASP A 169 -1.23 -10.24 -12.20
N ASP A 170 -2.30 -9.57 -12.61
CA ASP A 170 -2.77 -8.38 -11.93
C ASP A 170 -3.41 -8.71 -10.57
N MET A 171 -3.04 -7.97 -9.53
CA MET A 171 -3.53 -8.21 -8.18
C MET A 171 -5.01 -7.87 -8.00
N PHE A 172 -5.58 -6.94 -8.78
CA PHE A 172 -7.00 -6.61 -8.67
C PHE A 172 -7.91 -7.82 -8.99
N PRO A 173 -7.81 -8.48 -10.17
CA PRO A 173 -8.52 -9.73 -10.45
C PRO A 173 -8.30 -10.83 -9.42
N ILE A 174 -7.06 -11.00 -8.92
CA ILE A 174 -6.75 -12.01 -7.90
C ILE A 174 -7.52 -11.76 -6.60
N CYS A 175 -7.45 -10.53 -6.07
CA CYS A 175 -8.12 -10.17 -4.83
C CYS A 175 -9.64 -10.28 -4.95
N VAL A 176 -10.21 -9.84 -6.07
CA VAL A 176 -11.66 -9.96 -6.31
C VAL A 176 -12.09 -11.41 -6.47
N CYS A 177 -11.31 -12.24 -7.16
CA CYS A 177 -11.59 -13.68 -7.28
C CYS A 177 -11.66 -14.34 -5.91
N ASN A 178 -10.65 -14.14 -5.05
CA ASN A 178 -10.64 -14.68 -3.70
C ASN A 178 -11.86 -14.24 -2.88
N LEU A 179 -12.23 -12.96 -2.95
CA LEU A 179 -13.41 -12.41 -2.27
C LEU A 179 -14.70 -13.09 -2.74
N LEU A 180 -14.87 -13.32 -4.05
CA LEU A 180 -16.06 -13.94 -4.61
C LEU A 180 -16.15 -15.43 -4.33
N MET A 181 -15.02 -16.14 -4.34
CA MET A 181 -14.99 -17.55 -3.97
C MET A 181 -15.35 -17.76 -2.49
N GLU A 182 -15.06 -16.80 -1.62
CA GLU A 182 -15.44 -16.85 -0.21
C GLU A 182 -16.89 -16.40 0.04
N THR A 183 -17.29 -15.25 -0.52
CA THR A 183 -18.61 -14.64 -0.25
C THR A 183 -19.74 -15.20 -1.11
N ARG A 184 -19.40 -15.85 -2.24
CA ARG A 184 -20.34 -16.34 -3.26
C ARG A 184 -21.24 -15.25 -3.86
N ALA A 185 -20.85 -13.98 -3.74
CA ALA A 185 -21.63 -12.83 -4.22
C ALA A 185 -21.43 -12.54 -5.73
N PHE A 186 -21.41 -13.59 -6.57
CA PHE A 186 -21.10 -13.49 -8.00
C PHE A 186 -22.01 -12.52 -8.74
N ASP A 187 -23.33 -12.74 -8.65
CA ASP A 187 -24.35 -11.95 -9.34
C ASP A 187 -24.32 -10.48 -8.92
N TYR A 188 -24.06 -10.23 -7.63
CA TYR A 188 -23.97 -8.88 -7.08
C TYR A 188 -22.77 -8.11 -7.64
N VAL A 189 -21.63 -8.78 -7.80
CA VAL A 189 -20.37 -8.13 -8.21
C VAL A 189 -20.17 -8.14 -9.72
N LEU A 190 -20.39 -9.27 -10.38
CA LEU A 190 -20.10 -9.47 -11.81
C LEU A 190 -21.30 -9.15 -12.71
N GLY A 191 -22.51 -9.20 -12.14
CA GLY A 191 -23.77 -9.02 -12.86
C GLY A 191 -24.40 -10.36 -13.28
N THR A 192 -25.50 -10.27 -14.01
CA THR A 192 -26.27 -11.45 -14.47
C THR A 192 -26.78 -11.24 -15.89
N LEU A 193 -27.02 -12.32 -16.64
CA LEU A 193 -27.70 -12.24 -17.93
C LEU A 193 -29.22 -12.36 -17.75
N GLU A 194 -29.96 -11.50 -18.45
CA GLU A 194 -31.41 -11.62 -18.62
C GLU A 194 -31.76 -12.70 -19.65
N PRO A 195 -33.01 -13.19 -19.67
CA PRO A 195 -33.46 -14.20 -20.65
C PRO A 195 -33.35 -13.75 -22.12
N ASP A 196 -33.25 -12.45 -22.38
CA ASP A 196 -33.03 -11.88 -23.70
C ASP A 196 -31.54 -11.77 -24.09
N GLY A 197 -30.64 -12.18 -23.19
CA GLY A 197 -29.18 -12.11 -23.35
C GLY A 197 -28.57 -10.78 -22.93
N CYS A 198 -29.35 -9.82 -22.42
CA CYS A 198 -28.80 -8.55 -21.94
C CYS A 198 -28.09 -8.74 -20.59
N LYS A 199 -26.90 -8.14 -20.42
CA LYS A 199 -26.20 -8.13 -19.14
C LYS A 199 -26.80 -7.05 -18.22
N ILE A 200 -27.31 -7.49 -17.06
CA ILE A 200 -27.55 -6.62 -15.90
C ILE A 200 -26.18 -6.33 -15.27
N PRO A 201 -25.78 -5.05 -15.15
CA PRO A 201 -24.47 -4.68 -14.64
C PRO A 201 -24.33 -5.03 -13.15
N GLY A 202 -23.14 -5.52 -12.78
CA GLY A 202 -22.75 -5.75 -11.38
C GLY A 202 -21.98 -4.57 -10.79
N LEU A 203 -21.54 -4.69 -9.54
CA LEU A 203 -20.68 -3.68 -8.92
C LEU A 203 -19.41 -3.39 -9.70
N ILE A 204 -18.81 -4.39 -10.36
CA ILE A 204 -17.57 -4.21 -11.10
C ILE A 204 -17.72 -3.28 -12.31
N ASP A 205 -18.94 -3.16 -12.84
CA ASP A 205 -19.24 -2.31 -13.99
C ASP A 205 -19.23 -0.81 -13.65
N GLN A 206 -19.18 -0.45 -12.36
CA GLN A 206 -19.03 0.95 -11.92
C GLN A 206 -17.61 1.49 -12.14
N PHE A 207 -16.60 0.60 -12.19
CA PHE A 207 -15.22 0.99 -12.42
C PHE A 207 -15.05 1.34 -13.89
N LYS A 208 -15.03 2.64 -14.20
CA LYS A 208 -14.83 3.20 -15.55
C LYS A 208 -13.40 2.98 -16.10
N GLY A 209 -12.66 2.03 -15.54
CA GLY A 209 -11.31 1.65 -15.97
C GLY A 209 -11.29 0.91 -17.31
N ASN A 210 -10.19 0.22 -17.57
CA ASN A 210 -10.03 -0.57 -18.79
C ASN A 210 -11.07 -1.70 -18.81
N LYS A 211 -11.78 -1.89 -19.93
CA LYS A 211 -12.72 -3.02 -20.10
C LYS A 211 -12.02 -4.35 -19.84
N ALA A 212 -10.74 -4.44 -20.21
CA ALA A 212 -9.89 -5.60 -19.97
C ALA A 212 -9.81 -5.98 -18.48
N ASP A 213 -9.79 -5.03 -17.55
CA ASP A 213 -9.70 -5.34 -16.12
C ASP A 213 -10.98 -6.05 -15.63
N ARG A 214 -12.14 -5.66 -16.16
CA ARG A 214 -13.45 -6.23 -15.80
C ARG A 214 -13.63 -7.64 -16.37
N GLU A 215 -13.22 -7.83 -17.62
CA GLU A 215 -13.22 -9.13 -18.28
C GLU A 215 -12.25 -10.08 -17.58
N ALA A 216 -11.02 -9.62 -17.28
CA ALA A 216 -10.01 -10.40 -16.57
C ALA A 216 -10.45 -10.84 -15.16
N VAL A 217 -11.28 -10.05 -14.47
CA VAL A 217 -11.87 -10.49 -13.20
C VAL A 217 -12.88 -11.61 -13.43
N THR A 218 -13.81 -11.43 -14.37
CA THR A 218 -14.85 -12.44 -14.65
C THR A 218 -14.24 -13.76 -15.13
N GLU A 219 -13.29 -13.69 -16.06
CA GLU A 219 -12.52 -14.83 -16.58
C GLU A 219 -11.81 -15.57 -15.44
N ARG A 220 -11.03 -14.87 -14.61
CA ARG A 220 -10.32 -15.49 -13.49
C ARG A 220 -11.26 -16.15 -12.47
N VAL A 221 -12.45 -15.59 -12.23
CA VAL A 221 -13.43 -16.21 -11.32
C VAL A 221 -14.04 -17.45 -11.97
N ALA A 222 -14.29 -17.43 -13.28
CA ALA A 222 -14.79 -18.57 -14.03
C ALA A 222 -13.78 -19.74 -14.01
N ASP A 223 -12.51 -19.45 -14.30
CA ASP A 223 -11.43 -20.44 -14.28
C ASP A 223 -11.26 -21.08 -12.90
N GLU A 224 -11.29 -20.26 -11.83
CA GLU A 224 -11.18 -20.76 -10.45
C GLU A 224 -12.41 -21.60 -10.05
N ALA A 225 -13.61 -21.24 -10.52
CA ALA A 225 -14.82 -22.04 -10.30
C ALA A 225 -14.75 -23.38 -11.04
N GLU A 226 -14.27 -23.40 -12.28
CA GLU A 226 -14.06 -24.61 -13.06
C GLU A 226 -13.02 -25.53 -12.39
N GLN A 227 -11.88 -24.98 -11.96
CA GLN A 227 -10.84 -25.74 -11.24
C GLN A 227 -11.35 -26.38 -9.94
N ARG A 228 -12.36 -25.78 -9.31
CA ARG A 228 -13.05 -26.34 -8.12
C ARG A 228 -14.19 -27.31 -8.45
N GLY A 229 -14.49 -27.53 -9.73
CA GLY A 229 -15.56 -28.40 -10.21
C GLY A 229 -16.96 -27.77 -10.15
N GLU A 230 -17.05 -26.45 -10.01
CA GLU A 230 -18.31 -25.70 -9.93
C GLU A 230 -18.78 -25.25 -11.32
N TYR A 231 -18.99 -26.22 -12.22
CA TYR A 231 -19.23 -25.97 -13.65
C TYR A 231 -20.46 -25.08 -13.94
N GLU A 232 -21.51 -25.15 -13.13
CA GLU A 232 -22.70 -24.30 -13.30
C GLU A 232 -22.36 -22.82 -13.14
N ILE A 233 -21.48 -22.49 -12.18
CA ILE A 233 -21.00 -21.13 -11.96
C ILE A 233 -20.06 -20.73 -13.09
N ALA A 234 -19.09 -21.60 -13.43
CA ALA A 234 -18.13 -21.32 -14.50
C ALA A 234 -18.83 -20.99 -15.83
N ILE A 235 -19.78 -21.84 -16.27
CA ILE A 235 -20.56 -21.61 -17.51
C ILE A 235 -21.29 -20.27 -17.46
N LYS A 236 -21.98 -19.96 -16.36
CA LYS A 236 -22.68 -18.69 -16.20
C LYS A 236 -21.75 -17.48 -16.32
N LEU A 237 -20.53 -17.60 -15.79
CA LEU A 237 -19.54 -16.53 -15.83
C LEU A 237 -18.89 -16.39 -17.21
N TYR A 238 -18.62 -17.49 -17.90
CA TYR A 238 -18.15 -17.47 -19.30
C TYR A 238 -19.19 -16.86 -20.23
N ASP A 239 -20.47 -17.18 -20.04
CA ASP A 239 -21.58 -16.57 -20.79
C ASP A 239 -21.63 -15.04 -20.58
N LEU A 240 -21.34 -14.54 -19.37
CA LEU A 240 -21.33 -13.10 -19.07
C LEU A 240 -20.30 -12.30 -19.88
N ILE A 241 -19.20 -12.96 -20.30
CA ILE A 241 -18.15 -12.36 -21.12
C ILE A 241 -18.19 -12.82 -22.59
N GLY A 242 -19.17 -13.65 -22.96
CA GLY A 242 -19.33 -14.15 -24.33
C GLY A 242 -18.24 -15.12 -24.78
N MET A 243 -17.55 -15.78 -23.83
CA MET A 243 -16.57 -16.82 -24.13
C MET A 243 -17.31 -18.16 -24.17
N HIS A 244 -17.63 -18.66 -25.37
CA HIS A 244 -18.39 -19.91 -25.54
C HIS A 244 -17.57 -21.08 -26.10
N GLU A 245 -16.24 -20.97 -26.15
CA GLU A 245 -15.35 -22.01 -26.69
C GLU A 245 -14.07 -22.13 -25.85
N GLU A 246 -13.94 -23.23 -25.09
CA GLU A 246 -12.91 -24.26 -25.23
C GLU A 246 -13.47 -25.64 -24.83
#